data_AF-A0A9Q4GFT9-F1
#
_entry.id   AF-A0A9Q4GFT9-F1
#
_cell.length_a   1.000
_cell.length_b   1.000
_cell.length_c   1.000
_cell.angle_alpha   90.00
_cell.angle_beta   90.00
_cell.angle_gamma   90.00
#
_symmetry.space_group_name_H-M   'P 1'
#
loop_
_entity.id
_entity.type
_entity.pdbx_description
1 polymer ?
#
loop_
_entity_poly.entity_id
_entity_poly.type
_entity_poly.pdbx_seq_one_letter_code
_entity_poly.pdbx_strand_id
1 'polypeptide(L)'
;MTWFPTLDWFKEYATAINSNDDFREAASGWGDGFNGNFLFHVKDVPIEEHTVNELPDELLLLRRMPDEVWEDVPDGIERQLLEQEGDKPVHEVFDHIGEETRAELPDWLRNVLEEAEELFASYPKYNDVPGMLSDDLREVLPEHLESLLRQLEEYVDDEGNVYAFLQMENGSCTGVGVSDTPDEYDAGYVLRGDYDAWEEFVRNDDDIIATVMRGDLQPRGDMTFLLENTDAFVEMGATVNDVETEYLFSEERRTPPEEMRRSQRALRTE
;
A
#
# COMPACT_ATOMS: atom_id res chain seq x y z
N MET A 1 -10.57 4.92 -1.93
CA MET A 1 -9.56 3.91 -2.36
C MET A 1 -8.28 4.06 -1.57
N THR A 2 -7.89 3.00 -0.85
CA THR A 2 -6.67 2.90 -0.05
C THR A 2 -5.94 1.59 -0.37
N TRP A 3 -4.63 1.54 -0.12
CA TRP A 3 -3.79 0.39 -0.49
C TRP A 3 -3.64 -0.59 0.67
N PHE A 4 -3.96 -1.87 0.49
CA PHE A 4 -3.67 -2.88 1.49
C PHE A 4 -2.17 -3.27 1.45
N PRO A 5 -1.46 -3.40 2.60
CA PRO A 5 -1.89 -3.29 4.00
C PRO A 5 -1.41 -1.99 4.68
N THR A 6 -1.64 -0.82 4.08
CA THR A 6 -1.19 0.47 4.63
C THR A 6 -1.96 0.90 5.87
N LEU A 7 -1.38 1.77 6.69
CA LEU A 7 -2.04 2.43 7.82
C LEU A 7 -3.34 3.13 7.38
N ASP A 8 -3.35 3.77 6.22
CA ASP A 8 -4.56 4.45 5.73
C ASP A 8 -5.67 3.46 5.39
N TRP A 9 -5.32 2.27 4.88
CA TRP A 9 -6.29 1.18 4.73
C TRP A 9 -6.87 0.73 6.07
N PHE A 10 -6.03 0.54 7.10
CA PHE A 10 -6.51 0.15 8.43
C PHE A 10 -7.34 1.24 9.13
N LYS A 11 -7.10 2.53 8.85
CA LYS A 11 -7.96 3.63 9.32
C LYS A 11 -9.34 3.59 8.69
N GLU A 12 -9.41 3.33 7.38
CA GLU A 12 -10.69 3.15 6.68
C GLU A 12 -11.42 1.91 7.21
N TYR A 13 -10.71 0.81 7.41
CA TYR A 13 -11.28 -0.39 8.02
C TYR A 13 -11.83 -0.16 9.44
N ALA A 14 -11.11 0.57 10.28
CA ALA A 14 -11.62 0.97 11.60
C ALA A 14 -12.88 1.86 11.52
N THR A 15 -12.94 2.73 10.50
CA THR A 15 -14.13 3.55 10.23
C THR A 15 -15.32 2.70 9.80
N ALA A 16 -15.09 1.69 8.96
CA ALA A 16 -16.08 0.70 8.57
C ALA A 16 -16.58 -0.12 9.78
N ILE A 17 -15.66 -0.64 10.62
CA ILE A 17 -15.99 -1.34 11.87
C ILE A 17 -16.93 -0.50 12.74
N ASN A 18 -16.60 0.77 12.94
CA ASN A 18 -17.40 1.65 13.79
C ASN A 18 -18.78 1.99 13.21
N SER A 19 -18.95 1.81 11.90
CA SER A 19 -20.20 2.03 11.18
C SER A 19 -21.04 0.75 11.04
N ASN A 20 -20.49 -0.42 11.35
CA ASN A 20 -21.20 -1.70 11.30
C ASN A 20 -22.00 -1.92 12.61
N ASP A 21 -23.33 -1.81 12.50
CA ASP A 21 -24.25 -2.02 13.63
C ASP A 21 -24.31 -3.48 14.07
N ASP A 22 -24.21 -4.44 13.15
CA ASP A 22 -24.23 -5.88 13.43
C ASP A 22 -22.96 -6.28 14.20
N PHE A 23 -21.79 -5.76 13.80
CA PHE A 23 -20.55 -5.90 14.56
C PHE A 23 -20.69 -5.32 15.97
N ARG A 24 -21.24 -4.11 16.11
CA ARG A 24 -21.38 -3.45 17.42
C ARG A 24 -22.26 -4.26 18.37
N GLU A 25 -23.34 -4.86 17.87
CA GLU A 25 -24.21 -5.74 18.65
C GLU A 25 -23.47 -7.02 19.05
N ALA A 26 -22.84 -7.70 18.09
CA ALA A 26 -22.13 -8.95 18.31
C ALA A 26 -20.92 -8.81 19.24
N ALA A 27 -20.21 -7.67 19.17
CA ALA A 27 -19.03 -7.37 19.97
C ALA A 27 -19.33 -6.63 21.29
N SER A 28 -20.59 -6.59 21.73
CA SER A 28 -20.97 -5.92 22.98
C SER A 28 -20.22 -6.50 24.19
N GLY A 29 -19.56 -5.65 24.97
CA GLY A 29 -18.70 -6.05 26.09
C GLY A 29 -17.30 -6.55 25.70
N TRP A 30 -16.96 -6.64 24.41
CA TRP A 30 -15.60 -6.95 23.98
C TRP A 30 -14.63 -5.87 24.46
N GLY A 31 -13.59 -6.26 25.19
CA GLY A 31 -12.57 -5.34 25.69
C GLY A 31 -12.98 -4.61 26.96
N ASP A 32 -14.16 -4.90 27.50
CA ASP A 32 -14.57 -4.42 28.82
C ASP A 32 -14.02 -5.37 29.90
N GLY A 33 -13.07 -4.88 30.69
CA GLY A 33 -12.44 -5.64 31.77
C GLY A 33 -11.37 -6.67 31.35
N PHE A 34 -11.00 -6.72 30.06
CA PHE A 34 -9.88 -7.49 29.54
C PHE A 34 -9.25 -6.78 28.33
N ASN A 35 -8.06 -7.22 27.90
CA ASN A 35 -7.43 -6.67 26.69
C ASN A 35 -8.15 -7.16 25.44
N GLY A 36 -8.99 -6.31 24.85
CA GLY A 36 -9.73 -6.58 23.62
C GLY A 36 -8.95 -6.32 22.34
N ASN A 37 -7.75 -5.76 22.43
CA ASN A 37 -7.03 -5.28 21.27
C ASN A 37 -6.68 -6.41 20.31
N PHE A 38 -6.76 -6.10 19.02
CA PHE A 38 -6.56 -7.05 17.94
C PHE A 38 -5.35 -6.67 17.12
N LEU A 39 -4.47 -7.64 16.86
CA LEU A 39 -3.32 -7.47 16.00
C LEU A 39 -3.44 -8.36 14.76
N PHE A 40 -3.32 -7.75 13.60
CA PHE A 40 -3.15 -8.39 12.32
C PHE A 40 -1.65 -8.49 12.03
N HIS A 41 -1.15 -9.72 11.89
CA HIS A 41 0.22 -9.99 11.49
C HIS A 41 0.21 -10.44 10.03
N VAL A 42 0.58 -9.53 9.13
CA VAL A 42 0.74 -9.80 7.71
C VAL A 42 2.21 -10.15 7.49
N LYS A 43 2.49 -11.38 7.07
CA LYS A 43 3.85 -11.87 6.84
C LYS A 43 4.18 -11.84 5.36
N ASP A 44 5.48 -11.87 5.05
CA ASP A 44 5.97 -12.15 3.70
C ASP A 44 5.39 -11.18 2.66
N VAL A 45 5.26 -9.90 3.01
CA VAL A 45 4.85 -8.84 2.07
C VAL A 45 5.88 -8.81 0.93
N PRO A 46 5.46 -8.92 -0.35
CA PRO A 46 6.37 -9.27 -1.44
C PRO A 46 7.14 -8.06 -2.00
N ILE A 47 7.77 -7.28 -1.11
CA ILE A 47 8.57 -6.08 -1.41
C ILE A 47 9.84 -6.38 -2.24
N GLU A 48 10.32 -7.62 -2.19
CA GLU A 48 11.46 -8.08 -3.00
C GLU A 48 11.04 -8.68 -4.35
N GLU A 49 9.75 -8.96 -4.52
CA GLU A 49 9.24 -9.61 -5.74
C GLU A 49 8.74 -8.58 -6.74
N HIS A 50 8.15 -7.50 -6.25
CA HIS A 50 7.58 -6.41 -7.05
C HIS A 50 8.58 -5.30 -7.37
N THR A 51 8.41 -4.66 -8.53
CA THR A 51 9.28 -3.57 -9.01
C THR A 51 8.54 -2.26 -9.10
N VAL A 52 9.23 -1.12 -8.95
CA VAL A 52 8.62 0.23 -9.08
C VAL A 52 7.84 0.43 -10.38
N ASN A 53 8.20 -0.27 -11.46
CA ASN A 53 7.52 -0.22 -12.76
C ASN A 53 6.14 -0.91 -12.79
N GLU A 54 5.74 -1.57 -11.70
CA GLU A 54 4.43 -2.19 -11.54
C GLU A 54 3.45 -1.29 -10.80
N LEU A 55 3.92 -0.13 -10.31
CA LEU A 55 3.07 0.90 -9.76
C LEU A 55 2.08 1.40 -10.83
N PRO A 56 0.83 1.69 -10.46
CA PRO A 56 -0.12 2.31 -11.36
C PRO A 56 0.37 3.68 -11.85
N ASP A 57 0.28 3.91 -13.15
CA ASP A 57 0.65 5.18 -13.78
C ASP A 57 -0.07 6.37 -13.15
N GLU A 58 -1.30 6.17 -12.64
CA GLU A 58 -2.07 7.20 -11.97
C GLU A 58 -1.36 7.77 -10.74
N LEU A 59 -0.52 6.99 -10.05
CA LEU A 59 0.29 7.47 -8.92
C LEU A 59 1.48 8.32 -9.37
N LEU A 60 1.91 8.16 -10.61
CA LEU A 60 3.15 8.73 -11.14
C LEU A 60 2.90 9.91 -12.09
N LEU A 61 1.64 10.30 -12.31
CA LEU A 61 1.30 11.36 -13.25
C LEU A 61 2.03 12.65 -12.93
N LEU A 62 2.62 13.27 -13.95
CA LEU A 62 3.31 14.56 -13.82
C LEU A 62 2.45 15.62 -13.14
N ARG A 63 1.15 15.68 -13.47
CA ARG A 63 0.23 16.65 -12.86
C ARG A 63 -0.03 16.46 -11.36
N ARG A 64 0.42 15.35 -10.77
CA ARG A 64 0.30 15.08 -9.33
C ARG A 64 1.57 15.50 -8.56
N MET A 65 2.58 16.02 -9.24
CA MET A 65 3.72 16.61 -8.56
C MET A 65 3.27 17.79 -7.67
N PRO A 66 3.91 17.99 -6.50
CA PRO A 66 3.62 19.12 -5.61
C PRO A 66 3.67 20.47 -6.33
N ASP A 67 2.85 21.43 -5.90
CA ASP A 67 2.77 22.77 -6.53
C ASP A 67 4.12 23.51 -6.45
N GLU A 68 4.89 23.24 -5.40
CA GLU A 68 6.22 23.79 -5.13
C GLU A 68 7.21 23.50 -6.27
N VAL A 69 7.03 22.37 -6.99
CA VAL A 69 7.88 21.99 -8.11
C VAL A 69 7.80 22.99 -9.26
N TRP A 70 6.64 23.62 -9.42
CA TRP A 70 6.35 24.50 -10.54
C TRP A 70 6.74 25.97 -10.27
N GLU A 71 7.07 26.34 -9.03
CA GLU A 71 7.34 27.75 -8.65
C GLU A 71 8.51 28.38 -9.43
N ASP A 72 9.52 27.58 -9.77
CA ASP A 72 10.71 28.02 -10.52
C ASP A 72 10.61 27.75 -12.03
N VAL A 73 9.53 27.14 -12.48
CA VAL A 73 9.31 26.80 -13.89
C VAL A 73 8.62 27.98 -14.59
N PRO A 74 9.11 28.44 -15.77
CA PRO A 74 8.41 29.49 -16.51
C PRO A 74 6.97 29.07 -16.84
N ASP A 75 5.96 29.92 -16.58
CA ASP A 75 4.53 29.61 -16.79
C ASP A 75 4.20 29.04 -18.18
N GLY A 76 4.94 29.49 -19.21
CA GLY A 76 4.78 28.99 -20.58
C GLY A 76 5.20 27.54 -20.74
N ILE A 77 6.28 27.15 -20.07
CA ILE A 77 6.83 25.80 -20.05
C ILE A 77 5.98 24.89 -19.17
N GLU A 78 5.61 25.35 -17.97
CA GLU A 78 4.70 24.62 -17.08
C GLU A 78 3.40 24.26 -17.80
N ARG A 79 2.72 25.25 -18.40
CA ARG A 79 1.48 25.02 -19.14
C ARG A 79 1.68 24.04 -20.29
N GLN A 80 2.76 24.21 -21.06
CA GLN A 80 3.07 23.31 -22.16
C GLN A 80 3.25 21.86 -21.68
N LEU A 81 3.99 21.66 -20.59
CA LEU A 81 4.24 20.34 -20.00
C LEU A 81 2.95 19.71 -19.48
N LEU A 82 2.17 20.45 -18.69
CA LEU A 82 0.92 19.92 -18.14
C LEU A 82 -0.14 19.62 -19.21
N GLU A 83 -0.16 20.37 -20.32
CA GLU A 83 -1.06 20.13 -21.45
C GLU A 83 -0.65 18.91 -22.30
N GLN A 84 0.65 18.65 -22.48
CA GLN A 84 1.15 17.59 -23.37
C GLN A 84 1.47 16.29 -22.63
N GLU A 85 2.03 16.41 -21.43
CA GLU A 85 2.67 15.34 -20.67
C GLU A 85 2.04 15.16 -19.28
N GLY A 86 1.10 16.02 -18.87
CA GLY A 86 0.51 16.02 -17.53
C GLY A 86 -0.16 14.70 -17.13
N ASP A 87 -0.69 13.95 -18.10
CA ASP A 87 -1.33 12.64 -17.92
C ASP A 87 -0.39 11.46 -18.18
N LYS A 88 0.93 11.68 -18.18
CA LYS A 88 1.94 10.63 -18.30
C LYS A 88 2.73 10.45 -17.01
N PRO A 89 3.28 9.26 -16.76
CA PRO A 89 4.20 9.03 -15.64
C PRO A 89 5.43 9.92 -15.74
N VAL A 90 5.85 10.51 -14.63
CA VAL A 90 6.98 11.45 -14.54
C VAL A 90 8.27 10.89 -15.16
N HIS A 91 8.54 9.59 -14.99
CA HIS A 91 9.73 8.92 -15.50
C HIS A 91 9.74 8.76 -17.03
N GLU A 92 8.62 8.99 -17.73
CA GLU A 92 8.56 9.01 -19.19
C GLU A 92 8.64 10.44 -19.78
N VAL A 93 8.45 11.47 -18.95
CA VAL A 93 8.31 12.85 -19.43
C VAL A 93 9.60 13.35 -20.04
N PHE A 94 10.74 13.09 -19.39
CA PHE A 94 12.04 13.57 -19.85
C PHE A 94 12.29 13.14 -21.30
N ASP A 95 12.07 11.85 -21.61
CA ASP A 95 12.25 11.25 -22.93
C ASP A 95 11.34 11.84 -24.02
N HIS A 96 10.14 12.29 -23.65
CA HIS A 96 9.16 12.83 -24.59
C HIS A 96 9.34 14.32 -24.91
N ILE A 97 9.93 15.10 -24.00
CA ILE A 97 10.10 16.55 -24.20
C ILE A 97 11.31 16.85 -25.08
N GLY A 98 11.16 17.82 -26.00
CA GLY A 98 12.22 18.22 -26.92
C GLY A 98 13.38 18.97 -26.25
N GLU A 99 14.54 19.03 -26.92
CA GLU A 99 15.75 19.71 -26.42
C GLU A 99 15.51 21.17 -26.01
N GLU A 100 14.63 21.89 -26.73
CA GLU A 100 14.27 23.28 -26.42
C GLU A 100 13.56 23.38 -25.07
N THR A 101 12.52 22.57 -24.83
CA THR A 101 11.81 22.52 -23.55
C THR A 101 12.73 22.07 -22.42
N ARG A 102 13.57 21.06 -22.65
CA ARG A 102 14.58 20.64 -21.67
C ARG A 102 15.51 21.79 -21.29
N ALA A 103 15.99 22.57 -22.26
CA ALA A 103 16.91 23.67 -22.01
C ALA A 103 16.30 24.84 -21.20
N GLU A 104 14.97 24.99 -21.24
CA GLU A 104 14.26 26.02 -20.45
C GLU A 104 13.88 25.56 -19.04
N LEU A 105 13.96 24.27 -18.74
CA LEU A 105 13.73 23.75 -17.39
C LEU A 105 14.86 24.16 -16.43
N PRO A 106 14.54 24.46 -15.16
CA PRO A 106 15.54 24.59 -14.09
C PRO A 106 16.48 23.38 -14.05
N ASP A 107 17.76 23.62 -13.75
CA ASP A 107 18.77 22.55 -13.70
C ASP A 107 18.37 21.45 -12.70
N TRP A 108 17.83 21.85 -11.53
CA TRP A 108 17.41 20.90 -10.50
C TRP A 108 16.24 20.01 -10.98
N LEU A 109 15.23 20.58 -11.65
CA LEU A 109 14.08 19.82 -12.14
C LEU A 109 14.49 18.89 -13.28
N ARG A 110 15.42 19.31 -14.14
CA ARG A 110 16.02 18.40 -15.14
C ARG A 110 16.70 17.21 -14.49
N ASN A 111 17.52 17.44 -13.46
CA ASN A 111 18.23 16.37 -12.78
C ASN A 111 17.25 15.38 -12.12
N VAL A 112 16.19 15.89 -11.49
CA VAL A 112 15.13 15.07 -10.89
C VAL A 112 14.42 14.20 -11.94
N LEU A 113 14.06 14.77 -13.10
CA LEU A 113 13.42 14.02 -14.18
C LEU A 113 14.36 12.96 -14.79
N GLU A 114 15.64 13.28 -14.94
CA GLU A 114 16.67 12.33 -15.40
C GLU A 114 16.91 11.21 -14.37
N GLU A 115 16.99 11.54 -13.07
CA GLU A 115 17.11 10.56 -11.99
C GLU A 115 15.90 9.63 -11.94
N ALA A 116 14.69 10.17 -12.07
CA ALA A 116 13.47 9.36 -12.12
C ALA A 116 13.49 8.38 -13.31
N GLU A 117 13.94 8.82 -14.48
CA GLU A 117 14.12 7.94 -15.64
C GLU A 117 15.14 6.82 -15.36
N GLU A 118 16.32 7.16 -14.83
CA GLU A 118 17.38 6.20 -14.49
C GLU A 118 16.92 5.18 -13.44
N LEU A 119 16.21 5.64 -12.40
CA LEU A 119 15.62 4.79 -11.37
C LEU A 119 14.70 3.75 -12.01
N PHE A 120 13.71 4.17 -12.80
CA PHE A 120 12.76 3.26 -13.44
C PHE A 120 13.40 2.37 -14.51
N ALA A 121 14.48 2.81 -15.15
CA ALA A 121 15.23 2.00 -16.11
C ALA A 121 15.96 0.81 -15.45
N SER A 122 16.25 0.90 -14.16
CA SER A 122 16.93 -0.16 -13.40
C SER A 122 16.00 -1.26 -12.86
N TYR A 123 14.68 -1.10 -12.99
CA TYR A 123 13.67 -2.01 -12.44
C TYR A 123 13.89 -2.38 -10.95
N PRO A 124 14.07 -1.39 -10.07
CA PRO A 124 14.38 -1.64 -8.67
C PRO A 124 13.21 -2.33 -7.99
N LYS A 125 13.53 -3.24 -7.04
CA LYS A 125 12.52 -3.81 -6.15
C LYS A 125 12.01 -2.74 -5.21
N TYR A 126 10.76 -2.86 -4.76
CA TYR A 126 10.21 -1.89 -3.81
C TYR A 126 11.11 -1.71 -2.58
N ASN A 127 11.68 -2.81 -2.03
CA ASN A 127 12.60 -2.76 -0.90
C ASN A 127 13.88 -1.94 -1.17
N ASP A 128 14.35 -1.91 -2.41
CA ASP A 128 15.59 -1.19 -2.77
C ASP A 128 15.35 0.32 -2.98
N VAL A 129 14.13 0.71 -3.38
CA VAL A 129 13.79 2.10 -3.75
C VAL A 129 14.16 3.12 -2.67
N PRO A 130 13.82 2.94 -1.38
CA PRO A 130 14.28 3.83 -0.31
C PRO A 130 15.76 4.21 -0.39
N GLY A 131 16.64 3.22 -0.59
CA GLY A 131 18.08 3.43 -0.63
C GLY A 131 18.60 4.06 -1.93
N MET A 132 17.76 4.16 -2.96
CA MET A 132 18.12 4.66 -4.28
C MET A 132 17.69 6.11 -4.54
N LEU A 133 16.69 6.61 -3.82
CA LEU A 133 16.15 7.96 -4.01
C LEU A 133 17.09 9.03 -3.42
N SER A 134 17.42 10.05 -4.21
CA SER A 134 18.07 11.26 -3.70
C SER A 134 17.14 12.10 -2.82
N ASP A 135 17.72 12.99 -2.00
CA ASP A 135 16.96 13.93 -1.20
C ASP A 135 16.08 14.84 -2.09
N ASP A 136 16.62 15.31 -3.22
CA ASP A 136 15.91 16.16 -4.18
C ASP A 136 14.71 15.43 -4.80
N LEU A 137 14.87 14.16 -5.18
CA LEU A 137 13.78 13.36 -5.73
C LEU A 137 12.72 13.04 -4.66
N ARG A 138 13.13 12.82 -3.40
CA ARG A 138 12.19 12.61 -2.27
C ARG A 138 11.32 13.84 -2.01
N GLU A 139 11.90 15.05 -2.08
CA GLU A 139 11.18 16.30 -1.81
C GLU A 139 10.08 16.60 -2.84
N VAL A 140 10.18 16.03 -4.04
CA VAL A 140 9.23 16.30 -5.13
C VAL A 140 8.29 15.13 -5.43
N LEU A 141 8.32 14.07 -4.61
CA LEU A 141 7.39 12.95 -4.75
C LEU A 141 5.94 13.44 -4.56
N PRO A 142 4.99 12.94 -5.36
CA PRO A 142 3.57 13.13 -5.07
C PRO A 142 3.24 12.65 -3.65
N GLU A 143 2.39 13.39 -2.92
CA GLU A 143 2.07 13.11 -1.51
C GLU A 143 1.68 11.64 -1.25
N HIS A 144 0.92 11.05 -2.17
CA HIS A 144 0.47 9.67 -2.04
C HIS A 144 1.64 8.68 -2.16
N LEU A 145 2.61 8.94 -3.03
CA LEU A 145 3.79 8.10 -3.22
C LEU A 145 4.78 8.26 -2.07
N GLU A 146 4.97 9.49 -1.57
CA GLU A 146 5.74 9.77 -0.35
C GLU A 146 5.16 9.00 0.84
N SER A 147 3.84 9.04 1.02
CA SER A 147 3.17 8.29 2.09
C SER A 147 3.38 6.78 1.98
N LEU A 148 3.32 6.22 0.76
CA LEU A 148 3.58 4.78 0.54
C LEU A 148 5.03 4.42 0.84
N LEU A 149 5.98 5.23 0.38
CA LEU A 149 7.41 5.03 0.63
C LEU A 149 7.72 5.09 2.14
N ARG A 150 7.20 6.10 2.83
CA ARG A 150 7.38 6.26 4.27
C ARG A 150 6.82 5.08 5.04
N GLN A 151 5.63 4.58 4.66
CA GLN A 151 5.04 3.41 5.30
C GLN A 151 5.82 2.13 5.02
N LEU A 152 6.39 1.98 3.83
CA LEU A 152 7.33 0.89 3.54
C LEU A 152 8.55 0.96 4.48
N GLU A 153 9.16 2.13 4.64
CA GLU A 153 10.33 2.33 5.50
C GLU A 153 10.02 2.20 7.01
N GLU A 154 8.84 2.64 7.45
CA GLU A 154 8.48 2.68 8.88
C GLU A 154 7.82 1.39 9.38
N TYR A 155 7.07 0.67 8.54
CA TYR A 155 6.13 -0.36 9.00
C TYR A 155 6.37 -1.76 8.43
N VAL A 156 7.30 -1.93 7.50
CA VAL A 156 7.67 -3.23 6.95
C VAL A 156 9.06 -3.59 7.46
N ASP A 157 9.16 -4.70 8.20
CA ASP A 157 10.46 -5.17 8.68
C ASP A 157 11.31 -5.83 7.58
N ASP A 158 12.58 -6.11 7.89
CA ASP A 158 13.54 -6.74 6.96
C ASP A 158 13.09 -8.13 6.45
N GLU A 159 12.13 -8.78 7.12
CA GLU A 159 11.56 -10.09 6.74
C GLU A 159 10.21 -9.92 6.00
N GLY A 160 9.77 -8.68 5.74
CA GLY A 160 8.51 -8.39 5.08
C GLY A 160 7.28 -8.55 5.99
N ASN A 161 7.42 -8.44 7.32
CA ASN A 161 6.28 -8.44 8.23
C ASN A 161 5.74 -7.03 8.44
N VAL A 162 4.41 -6.96 8.59
CA VAL A 162 3.65 -5.78 9.00
C VAL A 162 2.73 -6.16 10.15
N TYR A 163 2.73 -5.35 11.20
CA TYR A 163 1.89 -5.54 12.40
C TYR A 163 0.89 -4.38 12.48
N ALA A 164 -0.36 -4.65 12.11
CA ALA A 164 -1.43 -3.67 12.21
C ALA A 164 -2.28 -3.94 13.44
N PHE A 165 -2.65 -2.88 14.15
CA PHE A 165 -3.28 -2.96 15.45
C PHE A 165 -4.58 -2.17 15.48
N LEU A 166 -5.63 -2.80 16.04
CA LEU A 166 -6.89 -2.16 16.37
C LEU A 166 -7.09 -2.17 17.88
N GLN A 167 -7.27 -0.98 18.46
CA GLN A 167 -7.68 -0.83 19.84
C GLN A 167 -9.19 -1.02 19.94
N MET A 168 -9.62 -2.07 20.62
CA MET A 168 -11.04 -2.45 20.69
C MET A 168 -11.58 -2.25 22.09
N GLU A 169 -12.68 -1.51 22.19
CA GLU A 169 -13.39 -1.27 23.46
C GLU A 169 -14.89 -1.24 23.23
N ASN A 170 -15.60 -2.14 23.91
CA ASN A 170 -17.05 -2.30 23.90
C ASN A 170 -17.70 -2.26 22.51
N GLY A 171 -17.17 -3.07 21.58
CA GLY A 171 -17.67 -3.17 20.21
C GLY A 171 -17.39 -1.95 19.33
N SER A 172 -16.39 -1.14 19.69
CA SER A 172 -15.90 -0.02 18.86
C SER A 172 -14.38 -0.07 18.73
N CYS A 173 -13.87 0.36 17.58
CA CYS A 173 -12.45 0.58 17.35
C CYS A 173 -12.09 2.02 17.76
N THR A 174 -11.30 2.18 18.81
CA THR A 174 -10.93 3.49 19.40
C THR A 174 -9.57 4.01 18.95
N GLY A 175 -8.76 3.16 18.29
CA GLY A 175 -7.43 3.52 17.82
C GLY A 175 -6.91 2.52 16.79
N VAL A 176 -6.05 3.01 15.90
CA VAL A 176 -5.38 2.21 14.86
C VAL A 176 -3.89 2.53 14.90
N GLY A 177 -3.06 1.51 14.75
CA GLY A 177 -1.62 1.64 14.58
C GLY A 177 -1.10 0.63 13.57
N VAL A 178 0.06 0.91 12.99
CA VAL A 178 0.86 -0.05 12.24
C VAL A 178 2.30 0.08 12.73
N SER A 179 3.03 -1.04 12.77
CA SER A 179 4.42 -1.12 13.20
C SER A 179 5.14 -2.26 12.49
N ASP A 180 6.46 -2.18 12.45
CA ASP A 180 7.39 -3.26 12.08
C ASP A 180 7.72 -4.17 13.28
N THR A 181 7.28 -3.81 14.49
CA THR A 181 7.66 -4.46 15.75
C THR A 181 6.43 -5.07 16.44
N PRO A 182 6.39 -6.40 16.65
CA PRO A 182 5.21 -7.08 17.20
C PRO A 182 4.88 -6.68 18.64
N ASP A 183 5.89 -6.35 19.45
CA ASP A 183 5.74 -6.09 20.88
C ASP A 183 5.44 -4.60 21.20
N GLU A 184 5.29 -3.74 20.18
CA GLU A 184 4.94 -2.34 20.40
C GLU A 184 3.54 -2.18 21.02
N TYR A 185 2.64 -3.12 20.68
CA TYR A 185 1.26 -3.09 21.12
C TYR A 185 0.91 -4.30 22.00
N ASP A 186 0.26 -4.04 23.13
CA ASP A 186 -0.34 -5.10 23.96
C ASP A 186 -1.61 -5.60 23.29
N ALA A 187 -1.51 -6.71 22.55
CA ALA A 187 -2.61 -7.35 21.85
C ALA A 187 -3.15 -8.55 22.63
N GLY A 188 -4.46 -8.58 22.86
CA GLY A 188 -5.14 -9.73 23.45
C GLY A 188 -5.31 -10.88 22.45
N TYR A 189 -5.39 -10.54 21.18
CA TYR A 189 -5.60 -11.47 20.07
C TYR A 189 -4.71 -11.12 18.89
N VAL A 190 -4.20 -12.15 18.24
CA VAL A 190 -3.38 -12.02 17.04
C VAL A 190 -3.97 -12.93 15.97
N LEU A 191 -4.20 -12.40 14.78
CA LEU A 191 -4.47 -13.20 13.59
C LEU A 191 -3.30 -13.02 12.64
N ARG A 192 -2.65 -14.14 12.27
CA ARG A 192 -1.46 -14.11 11.42
C ARG A 192 -1.66 -14.88 10.13
N GLY A 193 -1.05 -14.42 9.06
CA GLY A 193 -1.10 -15.05 7.74
C GLY A 193 -0.06 -14.47 6.81
N ASP A 194 0.24 -15.19 5.74
CA ASP A 194 1.09 -14.71 4.66
C ASP A 194 0.31 -13.65 3.85
N TYR A 195 0.99 -12.73 3.17
CA TYR A 195 0.36 -11.66 2.41
C TYR A 195 -0.68 -12.20 1.42
N ASP A 196 -0.36 -13.27 0.70
CA ASP A 196 -1.28 -13.89 -0.27
C ASP A 196 -2.59 -14.37 0.37
N ALA A 197 -2.52 -14.94 1.58
CA ALA A 197 -3.70 -15.40 2.31
C ALA A 197 -4.56 -14.20 2.79
N TRP A 198 -3.90 -13.10 3.18
CA TRP A 198 -4.58 -11.86 3.52
C TRP A 198 -5.22 -11.20 2.30
N GLU A 199 -4.50 -11.08 1.18
CA GLU A 199 -5.04 -10.55 -0.06
C GLU A 199 -6.22 -11.40 -0.54
N GLU A 200 -6.11 -12.73 -0.54
CA GLU A 200 -7.21 -13.62 -0.91
C GLU A 200 -8.45 -13.39 -0.04
N PHE A 201 -8.27 -13.28 1.28
CA PHE A 201 -9.35 -13.01 2.23
C PHE A 201 -10.02 -11.64 1.97
N VAL A 202 -9.22 -10.57 1.87
CA VAL A 202 -9.71 -9.20 1.69
C VAL A 202 -10.37 -9.02 0.32
N ARG A 203 -9.89 -9.72 -0.70
CA ARG A 203 -10.38 -9.60 -2.09
C ARG A 203 -11.66 -10.37 -2.36
N ASN A 204 -11.83 -11.56 -1.78
CA ASN A 204 -12.86 -12.51 -2.20
C ASN A 204 -14.12 -12.54 -1.33
N ASP A 205 -14.25 -11.68 -0.32
CA ASP A 205 -15.35 -11.74 0.65
C ASP A 205 -15.42 -13.15 1.30
N ASP A 206 -14.25 -13.66 1.69
CA ASP A 206 -14.13 -14.98 2.30
C ASP A 206 -14.60 -14.94 3.76
N ASP A 207 -15.25 -16.01 4.23
CA ASP A 207 -15.63 -16.13 5.64
C ASP A 207 -14.37 -16.34 6.51
N ILE A 208 -14.13 -15.44 7.47
CA ILE A 208 -12.94 -15.44 8.31
C ILE A 208 -12.78 -16.73 9.13
N ILE A 209 -13.89 -17.35 9.56
CA ILE A 209 -13.86 -18.60 10.33
C ILE A 209 -13.47 -19.75 9.42
N ALA A 210 -14.02 -19.80 8.20
CA ALA A 210 -13.65 -20.79 7.20
C ALA A 210 -12.15 -20.68 6.84
N THR A 211 -11.65 -19.47 6.62
CA THR A 211 -10.23 -19.20 6.34
C THR A 211 -9.32 -19.66 7.49
N VAL A 212 -9.74 -19.41 8.74
CA VAL A 212 -9.06 -19.93 9.92
C VAL A 212 -9.09 -21.46 10.00
N MET A 213 -10.22 -22.09 9.67
CA MET A 213 -10.38 -23.55 9.69
C MET A 213 -9.55 -24.25 8.61
N ARG A 214 -9.35 -23.61 7.45
CA ARG A 214 -8.43 -24.08 6.40
C ARG A 214 -6.96 -23.99 6.85
N GLY A 215 -6.67 -23.05 7.75
CA GLY A 215 -5.34 -22.80 8.32
C GLY A 215 -4.57 -21.71 7.59
N ASP A 216 -5.22 -21.01 6.65
CA ASP A 216 -4.62 -19.93 5.85
C ASP A 216 -4.33 -18.72 6.75
N LEU A 217 -5.27 -18.38 7.64
CA LEU A 217 -5.09 -17.43 8.74
C LEU A 217 -5.07 -18.17 10.08
N GLN A 218 -4.15 -17.81 10.97
CA GLN A 218 -3.88 -18.55 12.20
C GLN A 218 -4.12 -17.67 13.42
N PRO A 219 -5.14 -17.95 14.23
CA PRO A 219 -5.40 -17.18 15.44
C PRO A 219 -4.44 -17.56 16.57
N ARG A 220 -4.10 -16.59 17.41
CA ARG A 220 -3.45 -16.76 18.72
C ARG A 220 -4.15 -15.86 19.75
N GLY A 221 -4.26 -16.35 20.97
CA GLY A 221 -4.98 -15.71 22.06
C GLY A 221 -5.77 -16.74 22.87
N ASP A 222 -6.76 -16.28 23.63
CA ASP A 222 -7.66 -17.18 24.36
C ASP A 222 -8.66 -17.84 23.38
N MET A 223 -8.41 -19.11 23.05
CA MET A 223 -9.28 -19.89 22.16
C MET A 223 -10.71 -20.05 22.71
N THR A 224 -10.90 -19.99 24.04
CA THR A 224 -12.24 -20.05 24.65
C THR A 224 -13.02 -18.81 24.26
N PHE A 225 -12.41 -17.64 24.40
CA PHE A 225 -13.01 -16.37 24.02
C PHE A 225 -13.32 -16.31 22.52
N LEU A 226 -12.37 -16.75 21.66
CA LEU A 226 -12.58 -16.76 20.21
C LEU A 226 -13.82 -17.57 19.81
N LEU A 227 -14.02 -18.73 20.45
CA LEU A 227 -15.19 -19.59 20.22
C LEU A 227 -16.48 -19.02 20.81
N GLU A 228 -16.41 -18.29 21.93
CA GLU A 228 -17.57 -17.64 22.55
C GLU A 228 -18.04 -16.40 21.78
N ASN A 229 -17.14 -15.73 21.06
CA ASN A 229 -17.40 -14.47 20.36
C ASN A 229 -17.34 -14.63 18.82
N THR A 230 -17.61 -15.84 18.31
CA THR A 230 -17.51 -16.13 16.86
C THR A 230 -18.34 -15.20 16.00
N ASP A 231 -19.55 -14.82 16.43
CA ASP A 231 -20.40 -13.89 15.68
C ASP A 231 -19.71 -12.52 15.49
N ALA A 232 -19.02 -12.02 16.53
CA ALA A 232 -18.28 -10.76 16.44
C ALA A 232 -17.09 -10.85 15.47
N PHE A 233 -16.41 -12.00 15.40
CA PHE A 233 -15.34 -12.23 14.43
C PHE A 233 -15.87 -12.30 13.01
N VAL A 234 -16.99 -12.99 12.78
CA VAL A 234 -17.65 -13.06 11.47
C VAL A 234 -18.01 -11.66 10.98
N GLU A 235 -18.65 -10.84 11.82
CA GLU A 235 -19.00 -9.46 11.46
C GLU A 235 -17.77 -8.56 11.24
N MET A 236 -16.72 -8.71 12.07
CA MET A 236 -15.45 -8.01 11.88
C MET A 236 -14.82 -8.36 10.53
N GLY A 237 -14.78 -9.65 10.17
CA GLY A 237 -14.26 -10.11 8.89
C GLY A 237 -15.09 -9.60 7.71
N ALA A 238 -16.42 -9.70 7.79
CA ALA A 238 -17.33 -9.22 6.75
C ALA A 238 -17.24 -7.70 6.52
N THR A 239 -16.85 -6.93 7.54
CA THR A 239 -16.68 -5.47 7.44
C THR A 239 -15.56 -5.06 6.48
N VAL A 240 -14.62 -5.97 6.17
CA VAL A 240 -13.55 -5.71 5.21
C VAL A 240 -14.10 -5.32 3.83
N ASN A 241 -15.26 -5.86 3.45
CA ASN A 241 -15.91 -5.58 2.17
C ASN A 241 -16.43 -4.15 2.01
N ASP A 242 -16.59 -3.43 3.12
CA ASP A 242 -17.02 -2.03 3.10
C ASP A 242 -15.85 -1.06 2.83
N VAL A 243 -14.62 -1.58 2.70
CA VAL A 243 -13.42 -0.79 2.40
C VAL A 243 -13.06 -0.88 0.92
N GLU A 244 -13.04 0.27 0.23
CA GLU A 244 -12.53 0.35 -1.15
C GLU A 244 -11.02 0.08 -1.19
N THR A 245 -10.67 -1.17 -1.54
CA THR A 245 -9.31 -1.70 -1.43
C THR A 245 -8.60 -1.83 -2.77
N GLU A 246 -7.37 -1.31 -2.82
CA GLU A 246 -6.40 -1.56 -3.88
C GLU A 246 -5.21 -2.37 -3.36
N TYR A 247 -4.52 -3.09 -4.24
CA TYR A 247 -3.47 -4.05 -3.87
C TYR A 247 -2.14 -3.72 -4.57
N LEU A 248 -1.15 -3.23 -3.81
CA LEU A 248 0.16 -2.84 -4.38
C LEU A 248 0.94 -4.03 -4.97
N PHE A 249 0.63 -5.24 -4.50
CA PHE A 249 1.41 -6.44 -4.73
C PHE A 249 0.63 -7.55 -5.47
N SER A 250 -0.51 -7.21 -6.07
CA SER A 250 -1.33 -8.22 -6.74
C SER A 250 -0.58 -8.88 -7.90
N GLU A 251 -0.74 -10.19 -8.08
CA GLU A 251 -0.14 -10.92 -9.21
C GLU A 251 -0.51 -10.35 -10.59
N GLU A 252 -1.69 -9.74 -10.73
CA GLU A 252 -2.15 -9.08 -11.96
C GLU A 252 -1.24 -7.91 -12.38
N ARG A 253 -0.52 -7.31 -11.42
CA ARG A 253 0.44 -6.22 -11.63
C ARG A 253 1.86 -6.72 -11.88
N ARG A 254 2.15 -8.01 -11.67
CA ARG A 254 3.49 -8.56 -11.94
C ARG A 254 3.86 -8.37 -13.41
N THR A 255 4.94 -7.64 -13.62
CA THR A 255 5.61 -7.54 -14.90
C THR A 255 6.17 -8.91 -15.26
N PRO A 256 5.80 -9.50 -16.42
CA PRO A 256 6.41 -10.75 -16.85
C PRO A 256 7.93 -10.55 -17.02
N PRO A 257 8.76 -11.54 -16.64
CA PRO A 257 10.22 -11.48 -16.81
C PRO A 257 10.62 -11.01 -18.22
N GLU A 258 11.73 -10.28 -18.34
CA GLU A 258 12.23 -9.75 -19.63
C GLU A 258 12.27 -10.80 -20.76
N GLU A 259 12.51 -12.06 -20.43
CA GLU A 259 12.50 -13.19 -21.38
C GLU A 259 11.12 -13.40 -22.03
N MET A 260 10.03 -13.23 -21.28
CA MET A 260 8.66 -13.27 -21.79
C MET A 260 8.32 -12.03 -22.61
N ARG A 261 8.77 -10.83 -22.20
CA ARG A 261 8.60 -9.59 -22.99
C ARG A 261 9.32 -9.66 -24.34
N ARG A 262 10.54 -10.21 -24.40
CA ARG A 262 11.29 -10.45 -25.66
C ARG A 262 10.56 -11.44 -26.57
N SER A 263 10.01 -12.51 -25.99
CA SER A 263 9.23 -13.52 -26.72
C SER A 263 7.94 -12.93 -27.31
N GLN A 264 7.23 -12.09 -26.56
CA GLN A 264 6.02 -11.42 -27.02
C GLN A 264 6.28 -10.30 -28.04
N ARG A 265 7.40 -9.58 -27.94
CA ARG A 265 7.85 -8.63 -28.98
C ARG A 265 8.24 -9.35 -30.28
N ALA A 266 8.90 -10.50 -30.18
CA ALA A 266 9.22 -11.33 -31.36
C ALA A 266 7.96 -11.81 -32.08
N LEU A 267 6.93 -12.26 -31.33
CA LEU A 267 5.64 -12.71 -31.87
C LEU A 267 4.77 -11.60 -32.48
N ARG A 268 4.98 -10.33 -32.11
CA ARG A 268 4.28 -9.16 -32.69
C ARG A 268 4.94 -8.59 -33.95
N THR A 269 6.14 -9.08 -34.28
CA THR A 269 6.91 -8.60 -35.45
C THR A 269 6.84 -9.59 -36.63
N GLU A 270 6.01 -10.64 -36.53
CA GLU A 270 5.70 -11.62 -37.59
C GLU A 270 4.30 -11.44 -38.18
#